data_AF-A0A382GJJ9-F1
#
_entry.id   AF-A0A382GJJ9-F1
#
_cell.length_a   1.000
_cell.length_b   1.000
_cell.length_c   1.000
_cell.angle_alpha   90.00
_cell.angle_beta   90.00
_cell.angle_gamma   90.00
#
_symmetry.space_group_name_H-M   'P 1'
#
loop_
_entity.id
_entity.type
_entity.pdbx_description
1 polymer ?
#
loop_
_entity_poly.entity_id
_entity_poly.type
_entity_poly.pdbx_seq_one_letter_code
_entity_poly.pdbx_strand_id
1 'polypeptide(L)'
;MSRSRLIAIALLGLFSAGALHAELPETFLKQYCYKCHGPDKQKAKRRFDTLPATIKDFRQQEQWQEIVDQLNLGEMPPEDEKQPGQAERLAAVKSMTGAIAGAREKFAGVGQHTTLRRLNKVEYQKTISDLLSLNID
;
A
#
# COMPACT_ATOMS: atom_id res chain seq x y z
N MET A 1 -20.63 -48.06 -48.85
CA MET A 1 -21.20 -47.01 -47.99
C MET A 1 -20.52 -47.07 -46.63
N SER A 2 -19.71 -46.08 -46.26
CA SER A 2 -19.65 -45.46 -44.93
C SER A 2 -18.40 -44.59 -44.85
N ARG A 3 -18.60 -43.27 -44.89
CA ARG A 3 -17.56 -42.25 -44.76
C ARG A 3 -17.42 -41.94 -43.26
N SER A 4 -16.33 -42.39 -42.64
CA SER A 4 -16.04 -42.05 -41.24
C SER A 4 -15.37 -40.68 -41.19
N ARG A 5 -16.12 -39.66 -40.75
CA ARG A 5 -15.62 -38.29 -40.52
C ARG A 5 -15.18 -38.17 -39.07
N LEU A 6 -13.88 -38.14 -38.82
CA LEU A 6 -13.32 -37.77 -37.52
C LEU A 6 -13.34 -36.23 -37.42
N ILE A 7 -14.23 -35.71 -36.59
CA ILE A 7 -14.29 -34.28 -36.24
C ILE A 7 -13.29 -34.06 -35.11
N ALA A 8 -12.17 -33.41 -35.42
CA ALA A 8 -11.22 -32.93 -34.42
C ALA A 8 -11.80 -31.65 -33.78
N ILE A 9 -12.31 -31.76 -32.55
CA ILE A 9 -12.70 -30.61 -31.75
C ILE A 9 -11.43 -30.04 -31.11
N ALA A 10 -10.89 -28.98 -31.71
CA ALA A 10 -9.86 -28.16 -31.09
C ALA A 10 -10.52 -27.28 -30.02
N LEU A 11 -10.47 -27.73 -28.77
CA LEU A 11 -10.78 -26.90 -27.60
C LEU A 11 -9.64 -25.87 -27.44
N LEU A 12 -9.79 -24.69 -28.04
CA LEU A 12 -9.04 -23.51 -27.63
C LEU A 12 -9.46 -23.18 -26.20
N GLY A 13 -8.60 -23.53 -25.23
CA GLY A 13 -8.74 -23.08 -23.86
C GLY A 13 -8.58 -21.56 -23.80
N LEU A 14 -9.68 -20.85 -23.55
CA LEU A 14 -9.66 -19.48 -23.08
C LEU A 14 -8.99 -19.50 -21.69
N PHE A 15 -7.69 -19.24 -21.65
CA PHE A 15 -6.97 -18.97 -20.41
C PHE A 15 -7.34 -17.55 -19.98
N SER A 16 -8.47 -17.41 -19.29
CA SER A 16 -8.82 -16.15 -18.63
C SER A 16 -7.75 -15.88 -17.58
N ALA A 17 -6.85 -14.95 -17.88
CA ALA A 17 -5.96 -14.33 -16.91
C ALA A 17 -6.81 -13.47 -15.96
N GLY A 18 -7.46 -14.14 -15.01
CA GLY A 18 -8.05 -13.47 -13.86
C GLY A 18 -6.93 -12.72 -13.16
N ALA A 19 -7.10 -11.41 -12.96
CA ALA A 19 -6.22 -10.61 -12.14
C ALA A 19 -6.15 -11.28 -10.75
N LEU A 20 -5.05 -11.99 -10.49
CA LEU A 20 -4.74 -12.49 -9.17
C LEU A 20 -4.69 -11.24 -8.28
N HIS A 21 -5.64 -11.11 -7.35
CA HIS A 21 -5.51 -10.14 -6.27
C HIS A 21 -4.19 -10.47 -5.58
N ALA A 22 -3.16 -9.66 -5.83
CA ALA A 22 -1.88 -9.83 -5.18
C ALA A 22 -2.10 -9.52 -3.71
N GLU A 23 -2.20 -10.56 -2.88
CA GLU A 23 -2.14 -10.40 -1.44
C GLU A 23 -0.81 -9.74 -1.09
N LEU A 24 -0.88 -8.77 -0.16
CA LEU A 24 0.31 -8.06 0.31
C LEU A 24 1.32 -9.06 0.92
N PRO A 25 2.64 -8.78 0.83
CA PRO A 25 3.68 -9.79 1.03
C PRO A 25 3.90 -10.14 2.51
N GLU A 26 3.03 -10.98 3.07
CA GLU A 26 3.06 -11.39 4.47
C GLU A 26 4.37 -12.11 4.85
N THR A 27 4.90 -12.94 3.94
CA THR A 27 6.16 -13.67 4.15
C THR A 27 7.35 -12.72 4.32
N PHE A 28 7.39 -11.64 3.54
CA PHE A 28 8.41 -10.60 3.64
C PHE A 28 8.34 -9.90 5.00
N LEU A 29 7.14 -9.49 5.42
CA LEU A 29 6.94 -8.84 6.72
C LEU A 29 7.32 -9.74 7.90
N LYS A 30 6.96 -11.03 7.85
CA LYS A 30 7.35 -12.03 8.86
C LYS A 30 8.87 -12.12 9.00
N GLN A 31 9.58 -12.10 7.88
CA GLN A 31 11.03 -12.28 7.86
C GLN A 31 11.81 -11.04 8.28
N TYR A 32 11.33 -9.84 7.92
CA TYR A 32 12.11 -8.61 8.02
C TYR A 32 11.53 -7.56 8.99
N CYS A 33 10.26 -7.66 9.36
CA CYS A 33 9.58 -6.60 10.11
C CYS A 33 9.10 -7.05 11.49
N TYR A 34 8.55 -8.26 11.63
CA TYR A 34 7.84 -8.67 12.85
C TYR A 34 8.73 -8.83 14.08
N LYS A 35 10.04 -9.04 13.92
CA LYS A 35 10.98 -9.07 15.06
C LYS A 35 10.96 -7.77 15.87
N CYS A 36 10.76 -6.64 15.21
CA CYS A 36 10.78 -5.30 15.83
C CYS A 36 9.40 -4.63 15.89
N HIS A 37 8.46 -5.06 15.05
CA HIS A 37 7.13 -4.47 14.87
C HIS A 37 6.03 -5.55 14.95
N GLY A 38 6.22 -6.55 15.80
CA GLY A 38 5.30 -7.67 16.01
C GLY A 38 4.68 -7.65 17.42
N PRO A 39 4.19 -8.80 17.91
CA PRO A 39 3.55 -8.87 19.23
C PRO A 39 4.54 -8.58 20.37
N ASP A 40 5.78 -9.06 20.26
CA ASP A 40 6.78 -8.98 21.34
C ASP A 40 7.46 -7.62 21.44
N LYS A 41 7.62 -6.92 20.31
CA LYS A 41 8.27 -5.61 20.23
C LYS A 41 7.52 -4.73 19.24
N GLN A 42 7.29 -3.48 19.63
CA GLN A 42 6.51 -2.50 18.87
C GLN A 42 7.29 -1.19 18.74
N LYS A 43 8.47 -1.28 18.11
CA LYS A 43 9.30 -0.08 17.86
C LYS A 43 8.48 0.96 17.10
N ALA A 44 8.65 2.23 17.50
CA ALA A 44 7.89 3.37 16.97
C ALA A 44 6.35 3.22 17.04
N LYS A 45 5.84 2.40 17.98
CA LYS A 45 4.40 2.11 18.13
C LYS A 45 3.76 1.49 16.87
N ARG A 46 4.55 0.75 16.07
CA ARG A 46 4.06 0.04 14.88
C ARG A 46 3.93 -1.46 15.16
N ARG A 47 2.82 -2.04 14.68
CA ARG A 47 2.46 -3.45 14.87
C ARG A 47 1.94 -4.06 13.56
N PHE A 48 2.85 -4.59 12.75
CA PHE A 48 2.58 -5.03 11.38
C PHE A 48 2.02 -6.46 11.30
N ASP A 49 2.15 -7.27 12.36
CA ASP A 49 1.51 -8.59 12.46
C ASP A 49 -0.03 -8.51 12.45
N THR A 50 -0.59 -7.39 12.89
CA THR A 50 -2.03 -7.12 12.86
C THR A 50 -2.49 -6.37 11.61
N LEU A 51 -1.55 -5.98 10.73
CA LEU A 51 -1.87 -5.21 9.52
C LEU A 51 -2.46 -6.17 8.48
N PRO A 52 -3.70 -5.94 8.01
CA PRO A 52 -4.34 -6.86 7.07
C PRO A 52 -3.63 -6.85 5.72
N ALA A 53 -3.60 -8.01 5.06
CA ALA A 53 -3.03 -8.19 3.73
C ALA A 53 -3.84 -7.52 2.59
N THR A 54 -4.93 -6.82 2.93
CA THR A 54 -5.75 -6.02 2.02
C THR A 54 -6.02 -4.67 2.68
N ILE A 55 -5.85 -3.59 1.92
CA ILE A 55 -6.12 -2.22 2.38
C ILE A 55 -7.62 -1.95 2.30
N LYS A 56 -8.25 -1.75 3.47
CA LYS A 56 -9.70 -1.52 3.61
C LYS A 56 -10.05 -0.09 3.97
N ASP A 57 -9.11 0.66 4.54
CA ASP A 57 -9.31 2.05 4.94
C ASP A 57 -8.02 2.90 4.75
N PHE A 58 -8.15 4.21 4.94
CA PHE A 58 -7.04 5.16 4.80
C PHE A 58 -5.91 4.93 5.81
N ARG A 59 -6.22 4.46 7.02
CA ARG A 59 -5.21 4.24 8.08
C ARG A 59 -4.30 3.07 7.71
N GLN A 60 -4.89 2.00 7.20
CA GLN A 60 -4.14 0.87 6.66
C GLN A 60 -3.29 1.30 5.46
N GLN A 61 -3.84 2.12 4.56
CA GLN A 61 -3.09 2.64 3.42
C GLN A 61 -1.86 3.44 3.86
N GLU A 62 -2.01 4.31 4.85
CA GLU A 62 -0.92 5.09 5.44
C GLU A 62 0.17 4.19 6.02
N GLN A 63 -0.21 3.18 6.82
CA GLN A 63 0.75 2.23 7.39
C GLN A 63 1.54 1.45 6.32
N TRP A 64 0.87 1.04 5.23
CA TRP A 64 1.55 0.39 4.10
C TRP A 64 2.48 1.35 3.36
N GLN A 65 2.10 2.63 3.22
CA GLN A 65 2.95 3.65 2.63
C GLN A 65 4.22 3.88 3.46
N GLU A 66 4.09 3.96 4.79
CA GLU A 66 5.23 4.10 5.70
C GLU A 66 6.24 2.94 5.53
N ILE A 67 5.75 1.70 5.38
CA ILE A 67 6.62 0.53 5.12
C ILE A 67 7.38 0.72 3.81
N VAL A 68 6.69 1.11 2.74
CA VAL A 68 7.31 1.34 1.43
C VAL A 68 8.37 2.43 1.51
N ASP A 69 8.08 3.54 2.20
CA ASP A 69 9.01 4.66 2.34
C ASP A 69 10.29 4.23 3.06
N GLN A 70 10.15 3.51 4.18
CA GLN A 70 11.29 3.00 4.94
C GLN A 70 12.15 2.00 4.16
N LEU A 71 11.52 1.15 3.34
CA LEU A 71 12.24 0.22 2.46
C LEU A 71 12.96 0.94 1.31
N ASN A 72 12.38 2.01 0.77
CA ASN A 72 13.00 2.81 -0.28
C ASN A 72 14.19 3.62 0.24
N LEU A 73 14.09 4.13 1.47
CA LEU A 73 15.20 4.81 2.16
C LEU A 73 16.31 3.83 2.57
N GLY A 74 16.00 2.54 2.67
CA GLY A 74 16.96 1.53 3.15
C GLY A 74 17.21 1.62 4.66
N GLU A 75 16.37 2.35 5.40
CA GLU A 75 16.44 2.47 6.86
C GLU A 75 15.91 1.22 7.57
N MET A 76 15.03 0.47 6.89
CA MET A 76 14.46 -0.78 7.40
C MET A 76 14.76 -1.95 6.46
N PRO A 77 15.14 -3.13 6.99
CA PRO A 77 15.51 -3.37 8.39
C PRO A 77 16.76 -2.57 8.83
N PRO A 78 17.00 -2.37 10.13
CA PRO A 78 18.23 -1.75 10.62
C PRO A 78 19.50 -2.54 10.23
N GLU A 79 20.66 -1.88 10.21
CA GLU A 79 21.93 -2.49 9.76
C GLU A 79 22.35 -3.72 10.58
N ASP A 80 21.95 -3.80 11.85
CA ASP A 80 22.22 -4.94 12.75
C ASP A 80 21.26 -6.13 12.56
N GLU A 81 20.27 -5.99 11.67
CA GLU A 81 19.27 -7.01 11.36
C GLU A 81 19.46 -7.61 9.96
N LYS A 82 18.82 -8.75 9.73
CA LYS A 82 18.86 -9.44 8.44
C LYS A 82 18.31 -8.53 7.33
N GLN A 83 19.16 -8.19 6.36
CA GLN A 83 18.78 -7.38 5.21
C GLN A 83 18.14 -8.23 4.10
N PRO A 84 17.08 -7.75 3.42
CA PRO A 84 16.56 -8.38 2.23
C PRO A 84 17.51 -8.23 1.05
N GLY A 85 17.51 -9.21 0.15
CA GLY A 85 18.18 -9.07 -1.14
C GLY A 85 17.56 -7.95 -1.97
N GLN A 86 18.33 -7.30 -2.85
CA GLN A 86 17.83 -6.17 -3.65
C GLN A 86 16.60 -6.56 -4.48
N ALA A 87 16.61 -7.72 -5.13
CA ALA A 87 15.48 -8.20 -5.94
C ALA A 87 14.24 -8.48 -5.07
N GLU A 88 14.43 -9.05 -3.88
CA GLU A 88 13.35 -9.34 -2.93
C GLU A 88 12.71 -8.05 -2.41
N ARG A 89 13.52 -7.07 -2.02
CA ARG A 89 13.06 -5.74 -1.60
C ARG A 89 12.27 -5.04 -2.70
N LEU A 90 12.79 -5.05 -3.94
CA LEU A 90 12.10 -4.45 -5.08
C LEU A 90 10.77 -5.14 -5.38
N ALA A 91 10.71 -6.47 -5.29
CA ALA A 91 9.47 -7.21 -5.47
C ALA A 91 8.43 -6.86 -4.39
N ALA A 92 8.85 -6.77 -3.12
CA ALA A 92 7.99 -6.37 -2.02
C ALA A 92 7.46 -4.94 -2.20
N VAL A 93 8.35 -3.97 -2.48
CA VAL A 93 7.98 -2.57 -2.73
C VAL A 93 7.01 -2.45 -3.89
N LYS A 94 7.26 -3.17 -5.00
CA LYS A 94 6.37 -3.17 -6.17
C LYS A 94 4.98 -3.68 -5.83
N SER A 95 4.89 -4.79 -5.09
CA SER A 95 3.61 -5.37 -4.65
C SER A 95 2.83 -4.38 -3.77
N MET A 96 3.48 -3.82 -2.74
CA MET A 96 2.86 -2.87 -1.82
C MET A 96 2.42 -1.59 -2.52
N THR A 97 3.26 -1.02 -3.39
CA THR A 97 2.93 0.20 -4.15
C THR A 97 1.73 -0.03 -5.06
N GLY A 98 1.65 -1.20 -5.71
CA GLY A 98 0.49 -1.57 -6.54
C GLY A 98 -0.81 -1.68 -5.73
N ALA A 99 -0.75 -2.31 -4.56
CA ALA A 99 -1.90 -2.41 -3.67
C ALA A 99 -2.35 -1.04 -3.14
N ILE A 100 -1.41 -0.17 -2.76
CA ILE A 100 -1.69 1.21 -2.33
C ILE A 100 -2.35 2.01 -3.47
N ALA A 101 -1.84 1.90 -4.70
CA ALA A 101 -2.42 2.58 -5.86
C ALA A 101 -3.87 2.13 -6.10
N GLY A 102 -4.13 0.81 -6.08
CA GLY A 102 -5.48 0.29 -6.23
C GLY A 102 -6.42 0.67 -5.07
N ALA A 103 -5.89 0.82 -3.85
CA ALA A 103 -6.66 1.33 -2.72
C ALA A 103 -7.02 2.81 -2.87
N ARG A 104 -6.07 3.65 -3.33
CA ARG A 104 -6.29 5.07 -3.61
C ARG A 104 -7.42 5.29 -4.61
N GLU A 105 -7.44 4.51 -5.70
CA GLU A 105 -8.52 4.58 -6.69
C GLU A 105 -9.88 4.25 -6.07
N LYS A 106 -9.96 3.21 -5.22
CA LYS A 106 -11.19 2.84 -4.51
C LYS A 106 -11.66 3.93 -3.55
N PHE A 107 -10.74 4.59 -2.86
CA PHE A 107 -11.09 5.64 -1.90
C PHE A 107 -11.35 7.01 -2.52
N ALA A 108 -10.85 7.27 -3.74
CA ALA A 108 -11.03 8.54 -4.45
C ALA A 108 -12.51 8.93 -4.66
N GLY A 109 -13.43 7.96 -4.66
CA GLY A 109 -14.88 8.20 -4.75
C GLY A 109 -15.66 8.13 -3.43
N VAL A 110 -15.02 7.73 -2.33
CA VAL A 110 -15.69 7.40 -1.05
C VAL A 110 -15.45 8.48 0.03
N GLY A 111 -14.55 9.43 -0.23
CA GLY A 111 -14.28 10.51 0.69
C GLY A 111 -15.49 11.41 0.91
N GLN A 112 -16.03 11.41 2.13
CA GLN A 112 -16.63 12.59 2.75
C GLN A 112 -15.53 13.65 2.86
N HIS A 113 -15.14 14.20 1.73
CA HIS A 113 -14.27 15.34 1.70
C HIS A 113 -15.07 16.46 2.34
N THR A 114 -14.63 16.94 3.51
CA THR A 114 -14.78 18.35 3.81
C THR A 114 -14.22 19.03 2.57
N THR A 115 -15.09 19.55 1.72
CA THR A 115 -14.67 20.17 0.47
C THR A 115 -13.63 21.20 0.85
N LEU A 116 -12.44 21.13 0.25
CA LEU A 116 -11.42 22.14 0.48
C LEU A 116 -12.00 23.46 0.01
N ARG A 117 -12.54 24.24 0.96
CA ARG A 117 -13.15 25.52 0.67
C ARG A 117 -12.02 26.54 0.63
N ARG A 118 -11.95 27.29 -0.46
CA ARG A 118 -11.02 28.41 -0.57
C ARG A 118 -11.28 29.36 0.61
N LEU A 119 -10.24 29.61 1.40
CA LEU A 119 -10.30 30.64 2.44
C LEU A 119 -10.48 32.00 1.79
N ASN A 120 -11.38 32.82 2.34
CA ASN A 120 -11.43 34.23 1.98
C ASN A 120 -10.22 34.98 2.57
N LYS A 121 -10.01 36.24 2.15
CA LYS A 121 -8.84 37.03 2.58
C LYS A 121 -8.70 37.09 4.11
N VAL A 122 -9.80 37.28 4.83
CA VAL A 122 -9.82 37.40 6.29
C VAL A 122 -9.49 36.07 6.96
N GLU A 123 -10.07 34.98 6.48
CA GLU A 123 -9.79 33.63 6.98
C GLU A 123 -8.31 33.27 6.76
N TYR A 124 -7.74 33.60 5.61
CA TYR A 124 -6.33 33.40 5.31
C TYR A 124 -5.43 34.21 6.26
N GLN A 125 -5.69 35.52 6.40
CA GLN A 125 -4.91 36.39 7.29
C GLN A 125 -4.91 35.88 8.74
N LYS A 126 -6.08 35.49 9.26
CA LYS A 126 -6.19 34.92 10.61
C LYS A 126 -5.45 33.59 10.74
N THR A 127 -5.55 32.71 9.74
CA THR A 127 -4.88 31.41 9.76
C THR A 127 -3.36 31.58 9.80
N ILE A 128 -2.80 32.45 8.95
CA ILE A 128 -1.36 32.74 8.96
C ILE A 128 -0.94 33.45 10.25
N SER A 129 -1.77 34.37 10.76
CA SER A 129 -1.49 35.08 12.01
C SER A 129 -1.42 34.13 13.20
N ASP A 130 -2.34 33.15 13.26
CA ASP A 130 -2.39 32.15 14.33
C ASP A 130 -1.21 31.15 14.24
N LEU A 131 -0.97 30.59 13.05
CA LEU A 131 0.11 29.63 12.81
C LEU A 131 1.50 30.22 13.06
N LEU A 132 1.71 31.48 12.67
CA LEU A 132 3.02 32.11 12.71
C LEU A 132 3.15 33.12 13.85
N SER A 133 2.08 33.36 14.62
CA SER A 133 2.03 34.40 15.66
C SER A 133 2.44 35.79 15.14
N LEU A 134 2.05 36.11 13.90
CA LEU A 134 2.34 37.40 13.23
C LEU A 134 1.04 38.20 13.11
N ASN A 135 1.06 39.51 13.37
CA ASN A 135 -0.07 40.36 12.99
C ASN A 135 0.08 40.77 11.53
N ILE A 136 -0.90 40.40 10.70
CA ILE A 136 -0.93 40.70 9.27
C ILE A 136 -2.23 41.47 8.96
N ASP A 137 -2.10 42.77 8.75
CA ASP A 137 -3.20 43.69 8.41
C ASP A 137 -3.48 43.73 6.89
#